data_AF-A0AAD8D084-F1
#
_entry.id   AF-A0AAD8D084-F1
#
_cell.length_a   1.000
_cell.length_b   1.000
_cell.length_c   1.000
_cell.angle_alpha   90.00
_cell.angle_beta   90.00
_cell.angle_gamma   90.00
#
_symmetry.space_group_name_H-M   'P 1'
#
loop_
_entity.id
_entity.type
_entity.pdbx_description
1 polymer ?
#
loop_
_entity_poly.entity_id
_entity_poly.type
_entity_poly.pdbx_seq_one_letter_code
_entity_poly.pdbx_strand_id
1 'polypeptide(L)'
;MTVPLAVDFDSPGDFAIFILNILIATTTVIVAGSVVIAILCTKSLRTENRFIFMLNTSISDTLSGLTWCYTGIFDVREAYPMKNGTYSIAPALLGVNFVTILAAQVDRFFAVRSPFRYHRLITLPVTIAVCVYIWVHNYALVIVLNFLTSALAAKVNAGLTVTANISCIFIMIGLNIKLYLIAKYQLDRDPQNPEVESRKASVQLIVVVAACFLILWSPGLINTCLCSFTTVCFTARNAAVNPITILIRGNTIATPILYIVCSPALKGAVLTTVFKHCRKFKKR
;
A
#
# COMPACT_ATOMS: atom_id res chain seq x y z
N MET A 1 26.35 -19.18 2.35
CA MET A 1 25.09 -19.95 2.38
C MET A 1 24.22 -19.46 1.23
N THR A 2 23.85 -20.33 0.31
CA THR A 2 22.88 -20.02 -0.76
C THR A 2 21.47 -20.20 -0.20
N VAL A 3 20.60 -19.20 -0.38
CA VAL A 3 19.19 -19.32 0.03
C VAL A 3 18.49 -20.20 -1.02
N PRO A 4 17.80 -21.29 -0.64
CA PRO A 4 17.12 -22.15 -1.61
C PRO A 4 15.95 -21.44 -2.29
N LEU A 5 15.55 -21.96 -3.45
CA LEU A 5 14.38 -21.46 -4.19
C LEU A 5 13.08 -21.79 -3.44
N ALA A 6 12.04 -21.00 -3.67
CA ALA A 6 10.77 -21.13 -2.97
C ALA A 6 9.99 -22.40 -3.35
N VAL A 7 10.29 -22.99 -4.51
CA VAL A 7 9.67 -24.20 -5.05
C VAL A 7 10.74 -25.15 -5.57
N ASP A 8 10.44 -26.44 -5.57
CA ASP A 8 11.39 -27.52 -5.90
C ASP A 8 11.33 -27.93 -7.39
N PHE A 9 10.36 -27.39 -8.16
CA PHE A 9 10.14 -27.63 -9.62
C PHE A 9 9.81 -29.07 -10.01
N ASP A 10 9.21 -29.84 -9.11
CA ASP A 10 8.82 -31.23 -9.34
C ASP A 10 7.48 -31.34 -10.09
N SER A 11 6.67 -30.29 -10.11
CA SER A 11 5.34 -30.28 -10.73
C SER A 11 5.11 -29.05 -11.64
N PRO A 12 4.21 -29.14 -12.65
CA PRO A 12 3.81 -27.97 -13.45
C PRO A 12 3.27 -26.81 -12.60
N GLY A 13 2.69 -27.11 -11.43
CA GLY A 13 2.20 -26.11 -10.49
C GLY A 13 3.32 -25.23 -9.92
N ASP A 14 4.50 -25.80 -9.68
CA ASP A 14 5.65 -25.06 -9.17
C ASP A 14 6.14 -24.01 -10.16
N PHE A 15 6.21 -24.39 -11.44
CA PHE A 15 6.52 -23.44 -12.53
C PHE A 15 5.48 -22.32 -12.60
N ALA A 16 4.19 -22.65 -12.48
CA ALA A 16 3.12 -21.66 -12.49
C ALA A 16 3.24 -20.66 -11.33
N ILE A 17 3.47 -21.13 -10.11
CA ILE A 17 3.65 -20.28 -8.91
C ILE A 17 4.89 -19.40 -9.07
N PHE A 18 5.98 -19.96 -9.56
CA PHE A 18 7.22 -19.23 -9.76
C PHE A 18 7.07 -18.10 -10.78
N ILE A 19 6.49 -18.40 -11.94
CA ILE A 19 6.20 -17.41 -13.00
C ILE A 19 5.22 -16.35 -12.49
N LEU A 20 4.17 -16.76 -11.77
CA LEU A 20 3.18 -15.84 -11.21
C LEU A 20 3.83 -14.81 -10.28
N ASN A 21 4.69 -15.25 -9.36
CA ASN A 21 5.39 -14.34 -8.45
C ASN A 21 6.29 -13.35 -9.20
N ILE A 22 7.00 -13.80 -10.24
CA ILE A 22 7.83 -12.91 -11.08
C ILE A 22 6.96 -11.88 -11.80
N LEU A 23 5.87 -12.31 -12.44
CA LEU A 23 4.98 -11.42 -13.20
C LEU A 23 4.33 -10.38 -12.29
N ILE A 24 3.84 -10.80 -11.12
CA ILE A 24 3.21 -9.90 -10.15
C ILE A 24 4.25 -8.92 -9.59
N ALA A 25 5.42 -9.38 -9.16
CA ALA A 25 6.46 -8.51 -8.61
C ALA A 25 6.94 -7.46 -9.65
N THR A 26 7.22 -7.90 -10.88
CA THR A 26 7.64 -7.00 -11.97
C THR A 26 6.54 -6.01 -12.37
N THR A 27 5.28 -6.47 -12.45
CA THR A 27 4.13 -5.60 -12.71
C THR A 27 3.98 -4.55 -11.63
N THR A 28 4.15 -4.92 -10.36
CA THR A 28 4.12 -3.99 -9.21
C THR A 28 5.14 -2.87 -9.41
N VAL A 29 6.41 -3.24 -9.66
CA VAL A 29 7.51 -2.28 -9.82
C VAL A 29 7.25 -1.34 -11.00
N ILE A 30 6.80 -1.88 -12.13
CA ILE A 30 6.54 -1.08 -13.34
C ILE A 30 5.38 -0.11 -13.11
N VAL A 31 4.25 -0.61 -12.59
CA VAL A 31 3.04 0.19 -12.43
C VAL A 31 3.23 1.25 -11.35
N ALA A 32 3.66 0.86 -10.15
CA ALA A 32 3.92 1.79 -9.05
C ALA A 32 5.04 2.78 -9.40
N GLY A 33 6.14 2.28 -9.99
CA GLY A 33 7.25 3.12 -10.43
C GLY A 33 6.84 4.15 -11.47
N SER A 34 5.91 3.80 -12.37
CA SER A 34 5.38 4.76 -13.35
C SER A 34 4.62 5.92 -12.69
N VAL A 35 3.88 5.66 -11.60
CA VAL A 35 3.20 6.69 -10.81
C VAL A 35 4.21 7.59 -10.12
N VAL A 36 5.25 7.01 -9.51
CA VAL A 36 6.35 7.76 -8.88
C VAL A 36 6.99 8.72 -9.90
N ILE A 37 7.41 8.20 -11.05
CA ILE A 37 8.04 9.00 -12.11
C ILE A 37 7.08 10.11 -12.59
N ALA A 38 5.81 9.78 -12.86
CA ALA A 38 4.84 10.74 -13.36
C ALA A 38 4.62 11.91 -12.39
N ILE A 39 4.49 11.63 -11.09
CA ILE A 39 4.31 12.67 -10.07
C ILE A 39 5.60 13.49 -9.94
N LEU A 40 6.78 12.86 -9.83
CA LEU A 40 8.05 13.58 -9.69
C LEU A 40 8.34 14.49 -10.89
N CYS A 41 8.04 14.03 -12.10
CA CYS A 41 8.25 14.80 -13.33
C CYS A 41 7.19 15.89 -13.57
N THR A 42 6.06 15.90 -12.86
CA THR A 42 4.95 16.83 -13.11
C THR A 42 4.77 17.80 -11.96
N LYS A 43 5.19 19.05 -12.13
CA LYS A 43 5.15 20.08 -11.08
C LYS A 43 3.73 20.32 -10.53
N SER A 44 2.70 20.35 -11.38
CA SER A 44 1.32 20.58 -10.96
C SER A 44 0.77 19.47 -10.05
N LEU A 45 1.25 18.23 -10.19
CA LEU A 45 0.86 17.14 -9.29
C LEU A 45 1.55 17.29 -7.93
N ARG A 46 2.84 17.63 -7.91
CA ARG A 46 3.62 17.78 -6.66
C ARG A 46 3.14 18.90 -5.75
N THR A 47 2.35 19.85 -6.26
CA THR A 47 1.82 20.96 -5.47
C THR A 47 0.53 20.61 -4.73
N GLU A 48 -0.06 19.44 -4.94
CA GLU A 48 -1.28 19.05 -4.24
C GLU A 48 -1.05 17.90 -3.24
N ASN A 49 -1.56 18.07 -2.01
CA ASN A 49 -1.39 17.10 -0.92
C ASN A 49 -1.84 15.67 -1.31
N ARG A 50 -2.92 15.52 -2.09
CA ARG A 50 -3.42 14.20 -2.51
C ARG A 50 -2.39 13.40 -3.30
N PHE A 51 -1.61 14.06 -4.16
CA PHE A 51 -0.59 13.39 -4.97
C PHE A 51 0.67 13.09 -4.15
N ILE A 52 0.91 13.80 -3.04
CA ILE A 52 1.99 13.43 -2.11
C ILE A 52 1.67 12.13 -1.40
N PHE A 53 0.42 11.91 -0.95
CA PHE A 53 0.02 10.62 -0.39
C PHE A 53 0.10 9.49 -1.44
N MET A 54 -0.34 9.74 -2.68
CA MET A 54 -0.20 8.76 -3.78
C MET A 54 1.27 8.47 -4.11
N LEU A 55 2.13 9.48 -4.07
CA LEU A 55 3.58 9.31 -4.27
C LEU A 55 4.17 8.47 -3.14
N ASN A 56 3.80 8.74 -1.90
CA ASN A 56 4.30 8.02 -0.73
C ASN A 56 3.93 6.53 -0.78
N THR A 57 2.66 6.22 -1.08
CA THR A 57 2.25 4.82 -1.27
C THR A 57 2.92 4.19 -2.47
N SER A 58 3.03 4.89 -3.60
CA SER A 58 3.65 4.33 -4.82
C SER A 58 5.16 4.06 -4.66
N ILE A 59 5.89 4.87 -3.87
CA ILE A 59 7.28 4.58 -3.51
C ILE A 59 7.34 3.27 -2.71
N SER A 60 6.50 3.15 -1.68
CA SER A 60 6.44 1.94 -0.86
C SER A 60 6.01 0.71 -1.66
N ASP A 61 5.05 0.85 -2.57
CA ASP A 61 4.61 -0.21 -3.50
C ASP A 61 5.73 -0.64 -4.45
N THR A 62 6.49 0.31 -4.99
CA THR A 62 7.64 0.01 -5.87
C THR A 62 8.70 -0.80 -5.11
N LEU A 63 9.04 -0.37 -3.89
CA LEU A 63 9.97 -1.11 -3.03
C LEU A 63 9.39 -2.46 -2.60
N SER A 64 8.08 -2.54 -2.37
CA SER A 64 7.39 -3.79 -2.02
C SER A 64 7.46 -4.78 -3.19
N GLY A 65 7.31 -4.33 -4.43
CA GLY A 65 7.53 -5.14 -5.62
C GLY A 65 8.96 -5.66 -5.74
N LEU A 66 9.97 -4.81 -5.47
CA LEU A 66 11.38 -5.23 -5.46
C LEU A 66 11.66 -6.27 -4.37
N THR A 67 11.12 -6.08 -3.17
CA THR A 67 11.24 -7.09 -2.10
C THR A 67 10.46 -8.36 -2.43
N TRP A 68 9.36 -8.26 -3.18
CA TRP A 68 8.61 -9.43 -3.65
C TRP A 68 9.44 -10.26 -4.64
N CYS A 69 10.25 -9.65 -5.51
CA CYS A 69 11.18 -10.42 -6.33
C CYS A 69 12.07 -11.34 -5.49
N TYR A 70 12.47 -10.90 -4.28
CA TYR A 70 13.21 -11.76 -3.37
C TYR A 70 12.31 -12.79 -2.67
N THR A 71 11.22 -12.36 -2.03
CA THR A 71 10.38 -13.25 -1.20
C THR A 71 9.52 -14.24 -2.01
N GLY A 72 9.29 -13.96 -3.28
CA GLY A 72 8.53 -14.80 -4.22
C GLY A 72 9.40 -15.82 -4.97
N ILE A 73 10.71 -15.61 -5.03
CA ILE A 73 11.66 -16.50 -5.72
C ILE A 73 12.37 -17.43 -4.74
N PHE A 74 12.69 -16.95 -3.55
CA PHE A 74 13.46 -17.68 -2.55
C PHE A 74 12.58 -18.20 -1.41
N ASP A 75 13.02 -19.28 -0.75
CA ASP A 75 12.36 -19.92 0.40
C ASP A 75 12.48 -19.03 1.65
N VAL A 76 11.74 -17.93 1.63
CA VAL A 76 11.74 -16.89 2.67
C VAL A 76 10.46 -16.96 3.47
N ARG A 77 10.59 -16.87 4.79
CA ARG A 77 9.47 -16.68 5.72
C ARG A 77 9.66 -15.40 6.50
N GLU A 78 8.73 -14.47 6.31
CA GLU A 78 8.73 -13.15 6.97
C GLU A 78 7.97 -13.13 8.29
N ALA A 79 7.02 -14.06 8.48
CA ALA A 79 6.30 -14.24 9.73
C ALA A 79 7.17 -14.95 10.78
N TYR A 80 6.95 -14.63 12.06
CA TYR A 80 7.65 -15.29 13.16
C TYR A 80 7.23 -16.78 13.28
N PRO A 81 8.18 -17.70 13.52
CA PRO A 81 9.63 -17.51 13.52
C PRO A 81 10.18 -17.31 12.09
N MET A 82 11.00 -16.28 11.91
CA MET A 82 11.61 -15.96 10.61
C MET A 82 12.66 -17.01 10.23
N LYS A 83 12.71 -17.38 8.95
CA LYS A 83 13.63 -18.42 8.46
C LYS A 83 15.01 -17.88 8.04
N ASN A 84 15.05 -16.68 7.44
CA ASN A 84 16.26 -16.18 6.75
C ASN A 84 16.78 -14.82 7.26
N GLY A 85 16.44 -14.42 8.49
CA GLY A 85 16.95 -13.16 9.06
C GLY A 85 16.61 -11.93 8.22
N THR A 86 15.43 -11.86 7.62
CA THR A 86 14.99 -10.70 6.81
C THR A 86 14.61 -9.48 7.64
N TYR A 87 14.73 -9.59 8.97
CA TYR A 87 14.57 -8.53 9.97
C TYR A 87 13.26 -7.72 9.82
N SER A 88 12.20 -8.33 9.27
CA SER A 88 10.91 -7.69 9.00
C SER A 88 10.98 -6.37 8.19
N ILE A 89 12.03 -6.18 7.39
CA ILE A 89 12.22 -4.96 6.58
C ILE A 89 11.14 -4.83 5.49
N ALA A 90 10.85 -5.91 4.78
CA ALA A 90 9.88 -5.91 3.69
C ALA A 90 8.42 -5.75 4.16
N PRO A 91 7.96 -6.42 5.24
CA PRO A 91 6.63 -6.15 5.81
C PRO A 91 6.41 -4.70 6.27
N ALA A 92 7.46 -3.98 6.66
CA ALA A 92 7.35 -2.57 7.07
C ALA A 92 6.84 -1.65 5.95
N LEU A 93 7.15 -1.96 4.68
CA LEU A 93 6.65 -1.24 3.52
C LEU A 93 5.11 -1.33 3.42
N LEU A 94 4.56 -2.50 3.72
CA LEU A 94 3.11 -2.70 3.78
C LEU A 94 2.50 -1.88 4.93
N GLY A 95 3.20 -1.77 6.06
CA GLY A 95 2.83 -0.89 7.17
C GLY A 95 2.83 0.61 6.78
N VAL A 96 3.83 1.05 6.03
CA VAL A 96 3.87 2.42 5.46
C VAL A 96 2.63 2.67 4.61
N ASN A 97 2.26 1.75 3.71
CA ASN A 97 1.06 1.89 2.88
C ASN A 97 -0.21 1.98 3.72
N PHE A 98 -0.36 1.09 4.69
CA PHE A 98 -1.52 1.05 5.56
C PHE A 98 -1.76 2.39 6.27
N VAL A 99 -0.73 2.92 6.93
CA VAL A 99 -0.83 4.19 7.67
C VAL A 99 -0.99 5.37 6.70
N THR A 100 -0.38 5.32 5.52
CA THR A 100 -0.51 6.38 4.50
C THR A 100 -1.93 6.46 3.94
N ILE A 101 -2.59 5.32 3.67
CA ILE A 101 -3.97 5.30 3.19
C ILE A 101 -4.91 5.86 4.26
N LEU A 102 -4.71 5.47 5.53
CA LEU A 102 -5.46 6.05 6.64
C LEU A 102 -5.25 7.57 6.75
N ALA A 103 -4.01 8.04 6.68
CA ALA A 103 -3.69 9.46 6.70
C ALA A 103 -4.34 10.21 5.52
N ALA A 104 -4.35 9.61 4.33
CA ALA A 104 -5.03 10.17 3.16
C ALA A 104 -6.56 10.24 3.34
N GLN A 105 -7.19 9.24 3.97
CA GLN A 105 -8.62 9.31 4.31
C GLN A 105 -8.91 10.45 5.29
N VAL A 106 -8.07 10.61 6.33
CA VAL A 106 -8.19 11.70 7.31
C VAL A 106 -8.03 13.06 6.63
N ASP A 107 -7.01 13.22 5.78
CA ASP A 107 -6.76 14.41 4.98
C ASP A 107 -7.99 14.79 4.12
N ARG A 108 -8.52 13.83 3.36
CA ARG A 108 -9.72 14.05 2.53
C ARG A 108 -10.95 14.38 3.38
N PHE A 109 -11.10 13.76 4.54
CA PHE A 109 -12.20 14.05 5.46
C PHE A 109 -12.16 15.49 5.96
N PHE A 110 -10.99 15.98 6.40
CA PHE A 110 -10.84 17.37 6.83
C PHE A 110 -10.99 18.37 5.68
N ALA A 111 -10.50 18.03 4.49
CA ALA A 111 -10.64 18.87 3.29
C ALA A 111 -12.11 19.14 2.96
N VAL A 112 -13.00 18.16 3.15
CA VAL A 112 -14.43 18.33 2.87
C VAL A 112 -15.19 18.90 4.07
N ARG A 113 -14.93 18.42 5.29
CA ARG A 113 -15.69 18.84 6.48
C ARG A 113 -15.39 20.27 6.91
N SER A 114 -14.17 20.76 6.70
CA SER A 114 -13.73 22.06 7.21
C SER A 114 -12.73 22.72 6.28
N PRO A 115 -13.15 23.12 5.07
CA PRO A 115 -12.26 23.59 4.00
C PRO A 115 -11.39 24.78 4.41
N PHE A 116 -11.95 25.76 5.13
CA PHE A 116 -11.20 26.94 5.58
C PHE A 116 -10.09 26.60 6.58
N ARG A 117 -10.37 25.71 7.54
CA ARG A 117 -9.36 25.26 8.50
C ARG A 117 -8.32 24.36 7.83
N TYR A 118 -8.77 23.51 6.91
CA TYR A 118 -7.91 22.64 6.13
C TYR A 118 -6.88 23.45 5.32
N HIS A 119 -7.29 24.46 4.57
CA HIS A 119 -6.37 25.29 3.77
C HIS A 119 -5.36 26.07 4.64
N ARG A 120 -5.73 26.42 5.88
CA ARG A 120 -4.83 27.11 6.81
C ARG A 120 -3.82 26.17 7.49
N LEU A 121 -4.24 24.94 7.82
CA LEU A 121 -3.45 24.02 8.66
C LEU A 121 -2.70 22.96 7.85
N ILE A 122 -3.33 22.40 6.81
CA ILE A 122 -2.79 21.27 6.06
C ILE A 122 -2.11 21.80 4.79
N THR A 123 -0.87 22.24 4.97
CA THR A 123 0.01 22.70 3.89
C THR A 123 0.86 21.56 3.32
N LEU A 124 1.44 21.78 2.14
CA LEU A 124 2.31 20.79 1.50
C LEU A 124 3.48 20.33 2.40
N PRO A 125 4.21 21.21 3.10
CA PRO A 125 5.27 20.78 4.03
C PRO A 125 4.74 19.90 5.17
N VAL A 126 3.54 20.19 5.68
CA VAL A 126 2.90 19.36 6.72
C VAL A 126 2.59 17.97 6.19
N THR A 127 2.01 17.87 4.99
CA THR A 127 1.75 16.56 4.35
C THR A 127 3.04 15.77 4.11
N ILE A 128 4.11 16.42 3.66
CA ILE A 128 5.44 15.78 3.49
C ILE A 128 5.98 15.31 4.84
N ALA A 129 5.90 16.15 5.88
CA ALA A 129 6.35 15.79 7.23
C ALA A 129 5.59 14.58 7.79
N VAL A 130 4.26 14.51 7.57
CA VAL A 130 3.45 13.34 7.93
C VAL A 130 3.94 12.09 7.18
N CYS A 131 4.19 12.19 5.87
CA CYS A 131 4.71 11.06 5.09
C CYS A 131 6.06 10.58 5.62
N VAL A 132 7.01 11.50 5.87
CA VAL A 132 8.32 11.18 6.45
C VAL A 132 8.19 10.53 7.82
N TYR A 133 7.30 11.06 8.68
CA TYR A 133 7.02 10.47 9.99
C TYR A 133 6.52 9.03 9.86
N ILE A 134 5.64 8.74 8.90
CA ILE A 134 5.13 7.38 8.68
C ILE A 134 6.29 6.41 8.37
N TRP A 135 7.24 6.80 7.51
CA TRP A 135 8.43 5.99 7.24
C TRP A 135 9.25 5.77 8.50
N VAL A 136 9.62 6.85 9.19
CA VAL A 136 10.46 6.79 10.39
C VAL A 136 9.81 5.92 11.46
N HIS A 137 8.51 6.09 11.71
CA HIS A 137 7.76 5.31 12.68
C HIS A 137 7.77 3.80 12.38
N ASN A 138 7.48 3.43 11.13
CA ASN A 138 7.42 2.01 10.75
C ASN A 138 8.79 1.33 10.85
N TYR A 139 9.86 2.00 10.41
CA TYR A 139 11.22 1.43 10.47
C TYR A 139 11.84 1.50 11.87
N ALA A 140 11.54 2.52 12.67
CA ALA A 140 11.96 2.57 14.07
C ALA A 140 11.38 1.40 14.87
N LEU A 141 10.11 1.06 14.64
CA LEU A 141 9.47 -0.10 15.27
C LEU A 141 10.22 -1.40 14.90
N VAL A 142 10.56 -1.58 13.63
CA VAL A 142 11.35 -2.74 13.18
C VAL A 142 12.70 -2.79 13.86
N ILE A 143 13.43 -1.66 13.93
CA ILE A 143 14.73 -1.59 14.61
C ILE A 143 14.60 -2.04 16.07
N VAL A 144 13.61 -1.52 16.80
CA VAL A 144 13.35 -1.90 18.20
C VAL A 144 13.09 -3.40 18.32
N LEU A 145 12.25 -3.99 17.46
CA LEU A 145 11.93 -5.42 17.49
C LEU A 145 13.16 -6.30 17.24
N ASN A 146 14.13 -5.85 16.46
CA ASN A 146 15.37 -6.59 16.18
C ASN A 146 16.36 -6.58 17.35
N PHE A 147 16.22 -5.68 18.33
CA PHE A 147 16.99 -5.72 19.58
C PHE A 147 16.40 -6.67 20.63
N LEU A 148 15.20 -7.21 20.39
CA LEU A 148 14.53 -8.14 21.31
C LEU A 148 14.85 -9.59 20.98
N THR A 149 14.74 -10.47 21.97
CA THR A 149 14.80 -11.92 21.72
C THR A 149 13.63 -12.34 20.82
N SER A 150 13.81 -13.36 19.98
CA SER A 150 12.79 -13.80 19.01
C SER A 150 11.43 -14.12 19.65
N ALA A 151 11.43 -14.69 20.85
CA ALA A 151 10.21 -14.97 21.62
C ALA A 151 9.51 -13.69 22.11
N LEU A 152 10.27 -12.69 22.57
CA LEU A 152 9.71 -11.42 23.01
C LEU A 152 9.25 -10.57 21.82
N ALA A 153 10.05 -10.52 20.75
CA ALA A 153 9.70 -9.86 19.50
C ALA A 153 8.40 -10.42 18.91
N ALA A 154 8.20 -11.74 18.93
CA ALA A 154 6.96 -12.36 18.49
C ALA A 154 5.76 -11.92 19.33
N LYS A 155 5.89 -11.87 20.66
CA LYS A 155 4.82 -11.41 21.57
C LYS A 155 4.49 -9.93 21.38
N VAL A 156 5.51 -9.07 21.33
CA VAL A 156 5.35 -7.62 21.13
C VAL A 156 4.75 -7.35 19.76
N ASN A 157 5.24 -8.01 18.71
CA ASN A 157 4.70 -7.87 17.37
C ASN A 157 3.26 -8.36 17.28
N ALA A 158 2.90 -9.48 17.90
CA ALA A 158 1.52 -9.95 17.96
C ALA A 158 0.62 -8.94 18.67
N GLY A 159 1.04 -8.40 19.83
CA GLY A 159 0.30 -7.37 20.56
C GLY A 159 0.10 -6.08 19.76
N LEU A 160 1.16 -5.54 19.16
CA LEU A 160 1.08 -4.36 18.30
C LEU A 160 0.21 -4.61 17.07
N THR A 161 0.40 -5.74 16.39
CA THR A 161 -0.35 -6.10 15.18
C THR A 161 -1.84 -6.22 15.50
N VAL A 162 -2.20 -6.86 16.59
CA VAL A 162 -3.61 -7.00 16.99
C VAL A 162 -4.17 -5.65 17.41
N THR A 163 -3.56 -4.94 18.36
CA THR A 163 -4.17 -3.71 18.90
C THR A 163 -4.14 -2.55 17.90
N ALA A 164 -3.01 -2.28 17.27
CA ALA A 164 -2.87 -1.14 16.37
C ALA A 164 -3.59 -1.37 15.04
N ASN A 165 -3.44 -2.53 14.41
CA ASN A 165 -4.07 -2.74 13.10
C ASN A 165 -5.58 -2.80 13.23
N ILE A 166 -6.13 -3.51 14.22
CA ILE A 166 -7.58 -3.57 14.45
C ILE A 166 -8.15 -2.17 14.67
N SER A 167 -7.50 -1.36 15.53
CA SER A 167 -7.92 0.02 15.77
C SER A 167 -7.90 0.85 14.50
N CYS A 168 -6.81 0.80 13.73
CA CYS A 168 -6.68 1.51 12.46
C CYS A 168 -7.74 1.06 11.44
N ILE A 169 -8.08 -0.23 11.36
CA ILE A 169 -9.10 -0.76 10.45
C ILE A 169 -10.49 -0.23 10.81
N PHE A 170 -10.86 -0.24 12.09
CA PHE A 170 -12.14 0.31 12.51
C PHE A 170 -12.26 1.79 12.13
N ILE A 171 -11.17 2.54 12.30
CA ILE A 171 -11.10 3.94 11.86
C ILE A 171 -11.22 4.03 10.33
N MET A 172 -10.50 3.20 9.57
CA MET A 172 -10.57 3.18 8.10
C MET A 172 -11.98 2.88 7.60
N ILE A 173 -12.67 1.89 8.18
CA ILE A 173 -14.06 1.54 7.86
C ILE A 173 -14.98 2.72 8.16
N GLY A 174 -14.87 3.30 9.36
CA GLY A 174 -15.67 4.45 9.77
C GLY A 174 -15.48 5.67 8.85
N LEU A 175 -14.22 5.99 8.52
CA LEU A 175 -13.88 7.05 7.57
C LEU A 175 -14.37 6.73 6.15
N ASN A 176 -14.27 5.49 5.70
CA ASN A 176 -14.72 5.07 4.38
C ASN A 176 -16.24 5.27 4.23
N ILE A 177 -17.02 4.82 5.23
CA ILE A 177 -18.47 5.04 5.28
C ILE A 177 -18.79 6.54 5.29
N LYS A 178 -18.14 7.32 6.16
CA LYS A 178 -18.39 8.77 6.25
C LYS A 178 -18.06 9.50 4.94
N LEU A 179 -16.92 9.20 4.32
CA LEU A 179 -16.49 9.79 3.05
C LEU A 179 -17.42 9.40 1.89
N TYR A 180 -17.89 8.15 1.86
CA TYR A 180 -18.87 7.70 0.88
C TYR A 180 -20.18 8.47 1.01
N LEU A 181 -20.70 8.63 2.24
CA LEU A 181 -21.91 9.41 2.50
C LEU A 181 -21.73 10.88 2.10
N ILE A 182 -20.57 11.48 2.41
CA ILE A 182 -20.23 12.85 2.00
C ILE A 182 -20.23 12.98 0.47
N ALA A 183 -19.58 12.06 -0.23
CA ALA A 183 -19.53 12.07 -1.70
C ALA A 183 -20.94 11.98 -2.31
N LYS A 184 -21.78 11.10 -1.78
CA LYS A 184 -23.14 10.84 -2.30
C LYS A 184 -24.16 11.91 -1.94
N TYR A 185 -24.11 12.48 -0.74
CA TYR A 185 -25.18 13.34 -0.24
C TYR A 185 -24.81 14.82 -0.16
N GLN A 186 -23.53 15.17 -0.05
CA GLN A 186 -23.09 16.56 -0.01
C GLN A 186 -22.62 17.00 -1.40
N LEU A 187 -21.62 16.33 -1.96
CA LEU A 187 -20.99 16.76 -3.21
C LEU A 187 -21.88 16.57 -4.46
N ASP A 188 -22.84 15.65 -4.42
CA ASP A 188 -23.81 15.47 -5.52
C ASP A 188 -24.91 16.54 -5.55
N ARG A 189 -25.15 17.22 -4.42
CA ARG A 189 -26.19 18.26 -4.30
C ARG A 189 -25.64 19.66 -4.57
N ASP A 190 -24.33 19.84 -4.44
CA ASP A 190 -23.67 21.11 -4.76
C ASP A 190 -23.79 21.43 -6.26
N PRO A 191 -23.92 22.72 -6.64
CA PRO A 191 -23.91 23.13 -8.04
C PRO A 191 -22.65 22.63 -8.74
N GLN A 192 -22.83 21.87 -9.83
CA GLN A 192 -21.72 21.24 -10.53
C GLN A 192 -20.82 22.32 -11.13
N ASN A 193 -19.62 22.42 -10.57
CA ASN A 193 -18.53 23.24 -11.09
C ASN A 193 -17.24 22.39 -11.13
N PRO A 194 -16.22 22.80 -11.90
CA PRO A 194 -15.00 22.00 -12.05
C PRO A 194 -14.27 21.71 -10.73
N GLU A 195 -14.39 22.59 -9.73
CA GLU A 195 -13.76 22.41 -8.42
C GLU A 195 -14.45 21.32 -7.59
N VAL A 196 -15.79 21.33 -7.56
CA VAL A 196 -16.62 20.33 -6.88
C VAL A 196 -16.42 18.96 -7.53
N GLU A 197 -16.37 18.88 -8.85
CA GLU A 197 -16.12 17.63 -9.57
C GLU A 197 -14.74 17.05 -9.24
N SER A 198 -13.69 17.89 -9.24
CA SER A 198 -12.34 17.48 -8.84
C SER A 198 -12.29 16.99 -7.38
N ARG A 199 -13.02 17.66 -6.48
CA ARG A 199 -13.13 17.27 -5.06
C ARG A 199 -13.84 15.93 -4.91
N LYS A 200 -14.97 15.75 -5.59
CA LYS A 200 -15.76 14.51 -5.62
C LYS A 200 -14.94 13.34 -6.14
N ALA A 201 -14.27 13.50 -7.28
CA ALA A 201 -13.38 12.48 -7.84
C ALA A 201 -12.26 12.11 -6.87
N SER A 202 -11.67 13.09 -6.19
CA SER A 202 -10.64 12.84 -5.17
C SER A 202 -11.16 12.05 -3.96
N VAL A 203 -12.39 12.30 -3.52
CA VAL A 203 -13.03 11.57 -2.40
C VAL A 203 -13.40 10.15 -2.82
N GLN A 204 -14.01 9.99 -4.01
CA GLN A 204 -14.36 8.68 -4.55
C GLN A 204 -13.11 7.80 -4.74
N LEU A 205 -12.01 8.38 -5.21
CA LEU A 205 -10.74 7.66 -5.35
C LEU A 205 -10.25 7.09 -4.02
N ILE A 206 -10.19 7.91 -2.96
CA ILE A 206 -9.71 7.41 -1.66
C ILE A 206 -10.66 6.37 -1.04
N VAL A 207 -11.98 6.52 -1.26
CA VAL A 207 -13.00 5.55 -0.81
C VAL A 207 -12.77 4.19 -1.48
N VAL A 208 -12.59 4.17 -2.81
CA VAL A 208 -12.35 2.94 -3.58
C VAL A 208 -11.00 2.31 -3.20
N VAL A 209 -9.94 3.10 -3.07
CA VAL A 209 -8.61 2.62 -2.67
C VAL A 209 -8.65 2.01 -1.27
N ALA A 210 -9.25 2.69 -0.31
CA ALA A 210 -9.38 2.17 1.05
C ALA A 210 -10.29 0.93 1.12
N ALA A 211 -11.35 0.85 0.30
CA ALA A 211 -12.19 -0.34 0.24
C ALA A 211 -11.44 -1.54 -0.34
N CYS A 212 -10.68 -1.33 -1.43
CA CYS A 212 -9.83 -2.35 -2.02
C CYS A 212 -8.75 -2.84 -1.04
N PHE A 213 -8.11 -1.90 -0.33
CA PHE A 213 -7.17 -2.22 0.73
C PHE A 213 -7.80 -3.13 1.80
N LEU A 214 -8.96 -2.74 2.32
CA LEU A 214 -9.66 -3.52 3.35
C LEU A 214 -10.02 -4.93 2.86
N ILE A 215 -10.50 -5.08 1.63
CA ILE A 215 -10.85 -6.39 1.05
C ILE A 215 -9.61 -7.29 0.95
N LEU A 216 -8.51 -6.77 0.38
CA LEU A 216 -7.28 -7.55 0.17
C LEU A 216 -6.56 -7.91 1.48
N TRP A 217 -6.69 -7.06 2.50
CA TRP A 217 -6.07 -7.29 3.81
C TRP A 217 -6.91 -8.12 4.77
N SER A 218 -8.24 -8.17 4.60
CA SER A 218 -9.15 -8.85 5.52
C SER A 218 -8.77 -10.31 5.81
N PRO A 219 -8.44 -11.15 4.82
CA PRO A 219 -8.03 -12.54 5.10
C PRO A 219 -6.76 -12.64 5.94
N GLY A 220 -5.80 -11.73 5.74
CA GLY A 220 -4.58 -11.64 6.53
C GLY A 220 -4.84 -11.31 7.98
N LEU A 221 -5.78 -10.41 8.22
CA LEU A 221 -6.17 -9.98 9.55
C LEU A 221 -6.91 -11.07 10.30
N ILE A 222 -7.87 -11.73 9.63
CA ILE A 222 -8.58 -12.88 10.18
C ILE A 222 -7.58 -13.97 10.55
N ASN A 223 -6.65 -14.31 9.66
CA ASN A 223 -5.61 -15.30 9.96
C ASN A 223 -4.74 -14.88 11.14
N THR A 224 -4.33 -13.62 11.23
CA THR A 224 -3.53 -13.12 12.36
C THR A 224 -4.28 -13.24 13.69
N CYS A 225 -5.57 -12.90 13.72
CA CYS A 225 -6.42 -13.08 14.90
C CYS A 225 -6.54 -14.57 15.27
N LEU A 226 -6.81 -15.43 14.30
CA LEU A 226 -6.90 -16.87 14.51
C LEU A 226 -5.58 -17.44 15.07
N CYS A 227 -4.44 -17.06 14.51
CA CYS A 227 -3.11 -17.43 15.02
C CYS A 227 -2.83 -16.94 16.44
N SER A 228 -3.40 -15.80 16.84
CA SER A 228 -3.10 -15.16 18.12
C SER A 228 -4.00 -15.64 19.25
N PHE A 229 -5.25 -15.99 18.94
CA PHE A 229 -6.28 -16.30 19.94
C PHE A 229 -6.74 -17.76 19.92
N THR A 230 -6.40 -18.53 18.89
CA THR A 230 -6.83 -19.92 18.74
C THR A 230 -5.66 -20.83 18.36
N THR A 231 -5.87 -22.13 18.46
CA THR A 231 -4.92 -23.14 17.96
C THR A 231 -5.04 -23.37 16.45
N VAL A 232 -6.11 -22.86 15.84
CA VAL A 232 -6.39 -22.99 14.41
C VAL A 232 -5.73 -21.84 13.68
N CYS A 233 -4.71 -22.12 12.87
CA CYS A 233 -4.02 -21.10 12.08
C CYS A 233 -3.62 -21.62 10.71
N PHE A 234 -3.71 -20.75 9.69
CA PHE A 234 -3.12 -21.05 8.40
C PHE A 234 -1.67 -20.59 8.38
N THR A 235 -0.75 -21.53 8.20
CA THR A 235 0.66 -21.22 7.97
C THR A 235 1.16 -21.94 6.74
N ALA A 236 1.84 -21.22 5.86
CA ALA A 236 2.48 -21.77 4.68
C ALA A 236 3.97 -22.04 4.94
N ARG A 237 4.58 -22.89 4.09
CA ARG A 237 6.02 -23.21 4.10
C ARG A 237 6.86 -21.93 3.91
N ASN A 238 6.52 -21.12 2.91
CA ASN A 238 7.20 -19.87 2.59
C ASN A 238 6.21 -18.81 2.07
N ALA A 239 6.70 -17.58 1.86
CA ALA A 239 5.90 -16.47 1.40
C ALA A 239 5.38 -16.64 -0.05
N ALA A 240 6.13 -17.30 -0.93
CA ALA A 240 5.80 -17.46 -2.34
C ALA A 240 4.59 -18.39 -2.58
N VAL A 241 4.36 -19.36 -1.70
CA VAL A 241 3.22 -20.28 -1.76
C VAL A 241 2.10 -19.91 -0.79
N ASN A 242 2.22 -18.77 -0.08
CA ASN A 242 1.22 -18.33 0.88
C ASN A 242 0.15 -17.46 0.20
N PRO A 243 -1.08 -17.98 -0.05
CA PRO A 243 -2.12 -17.22 -0.74
C PRO A 243 -2.53 -15.95 0.03
N ILE A 244 -2.45 -15.96 1.37
CA ILE A 244 -2.76 -14.80 2.19
C ILE A 244 -1.71 -13.70 1.98
N THR A 245 -0.43 -14.07 1.98
CA THR A 245 0.66 -13.10 1.72
C THR A 245 0.58 -12.54 0.31
N ILE A 246 0.32 -13.38 -0.69
CA ILE A 246 0.12 -12.96 -2.08
C ILE A 246 -1.05 -11.97 -2.18
N LEU A 247 -2.17 -12.25 -1.51
CA LEU A 247 -3.35 -11.39 -1.55
C LEU A 247 -3.09 -10.01 -0.93
N ILE A 248 -2.49 -9.97 0.27
CA ILE A 248 -2.11 -8.72 0.95
C ILE A 248 -1.18 -7.90 0.05
N ARG A 249 -0.15 -8.54 -0.50
CA ARG A 249 0.81 -7.88 -1.39
C ARG A 249 0.16 -7.47 -2.71
N GLY A 250 -0.91 -8.12 -3.17
CA GLY A 250 -1.72 -7.70 -4.31
C GLY A 250 -2.23 -6.25 -4.19
N ASN A 251 -2.37 -5.73 -2.97
CA ASN A 251 -2.70 -4.32 -2.74
C ASN A 251 -1.67 -3.35 -3.34
N THR A 252 -0.40 -3.76 -3.40
CA THR A 252 0.70 -2.95 -3.94
C THR A 252 0.62 -2.77 -5.46
N ILE A 253 -0.18 -3.61 -6.14
CA ILE A 253 -0.52 -3.45 -7.55
C ILE A 253 -1.86 -2.71 -7.69
N ALA A 254 -2.85 -3.11 -6.90
CA ALA A 254 -4.20 -2.55 -7.01
C ALA A 254 -4.22 -1.04 -6.76
N THR A 255 -3.50 -0.57 -5.75
CA THR A 255 -3.43 0.85 -5.36
C THR A 255 -2.97 1.76 -6.50
N PRO A 256 -1.78 1.56 -7.11
CA PRO A 256 -1.32 2.41 -8.21
C PRO A 256 -2.15 2.23 -9.49
N ILE A 257 -2.71 1.05 -9.76
CA ILE A 257 -3.68 0.87 -10.88
C ILE A 257 -4.90 1.77 -10.67
N LEU A 258 -5.49 1.76 -9.47
CA LEU A 258 -6.64 2.59 -9.14
C LEU A 258 -6.29 4.08 -9.28
N TYR A 259 -5.11 4.51 -8.85
CA TYR A 259 -4.67 5.89 -9.07
C TYR A 259 -4.61 6.25 -10.55
N ILE A 260 -4.04 5.39 -11.40
CA ILE A 260 -3.94 5.65 -12.86
C ILE A 260 -5.32 5.65 -13.52
N VAL A 261 -6.20 4.71 -13.16
CA VAL A 261 -7.51 4.57 -13.80
C VAL A 261 -8.46 5.69 -13.37
N CYS A 262 -8.46 6.04 -12.09
CA CYS A 262 -9.44 6.94 -11.50
C CYS A 262 -8.98 8.40 -11.40
N SER A 263 -7.69 8.71 -11.60
CA SER A 263 -7.18 10.08 -11.66
C SER A 263 -6.78 10.48 -13.09
N PRO A 264 -7.61 11.24 -13.81
CA PRO A 264 -7.30 11.67 -15.18
C PRO A 264 -6.00 12.47 -15.28
N ALA A 265 -5.73 13.33 -14.28
CA ALA A 265 -4.51 14.12 -14.22
C ALA A 265 -3.25 13.23 -14.10
N LEU A 266 -3.30 12.20 -13.25
CA LEU A 266 -2.19 11.26 -13.12
C LEU A 266 -2.05 10.37 -14.37
N LYS A 267 -3.17 9.88 -14.92
CA LYS A 267 -3.18 9.10 -16.16
C LYS A 267 -2.48 9.85 -17.30
N GLY A 268 -2.83 11.13 -17.47
CA GLY A 268 -2.19 12.01 -18.46
C GLY A 268 -0.70 12.18 -18.21
N ALA A 269 -0.28 12.38 -16.96
CA ALA A 269 1.13 12.49 -16.59
C ALA A 269 1.90 11.18 -16.87
N VAL A 270 1.36 10.02 -16.52
CA VAL A 270 1.98 8.71 -16.78
C VAL A 270 2.16 8.48 -18.29
N LEU A 271 1.12 8.74 -19.09
CA LEU A 271 1.19 8.59 -20.54
C LEU A 271 2.22 9.53 -21.19
N THR A 272 2.35 10.75 -20.70
CA THR A 272 3.24 11.77 -21.27
C THR A 272 4.70 11.66 -20.82
N THR A 273 4.95 11.22 -19.60
CA THR A 273 6.31 11.14 -19.03
C THR A 273 6.94 9.77 -19.29
N VAL A 274 6.22 8.69 -19.02
CA VAL A 274 6.74 7.31 -19.10
C VAL A 274 6.56 6.76 -20.50
N PHE A 275 5.33 6.75 -21.03
CA PHE A 275 5.04 6.06 -22.29
C PHE A 275 5.41 6.86 -23.55
N LYS A 276 5.57 8.18 -23.47
CA LYS A 276 6.05 9.00 -24.60
C LYS A 276 7.47 8.63 -25.03
N HIS A 277 8.33 8.25 -24.07
CA HIS A 277 9.69 7.79 -24.35
C HIS A 277 9.69 6.39 -24.98
N CYS A 278 8.80 5.48 -24.55
CA CYS A 278 8.62 4.18 -25.19
C CYS A 278 8.09 4.30 -26.64
N ARG A 279 7.20 5.26 -26.92
CA ARG A 279 6.70 5.52 -28.29
C ARG A 279 7.75 6.10 -29.24
N LYS A 280 8.76 6.82 -28.73
CA LYS A 280 9.89 7.28 -29.55
C LYS A 280 10.81 6.13 -29.97
N PHE A 281 10.98 5.12 -29.12
CA PHE A 281 11.74 3.90 -29.47
C PHE A 281 11.06 3.04 -30.54
N LYS A 282 9.73 3.09 -30.66
CA LYS A 282 8.98 2.34 -31.68
C LYS A 282 8.96 3.00 -33.07
N LYS A 283 9.58 4.17 -33.23
CA LYS A 283 9.63 4.97 -34.48
C LYS A 283 11.06 5.12 -35.05
N ARG A 284 12.05 4.45 -34.46
CA ARG A 284 13.38 4.24 -35.03
C ARG A 284 13.49 2.78 -35.42
#